data_AF-A0A150P0T7-F1
#
_entry.id   AF-A0A150P0T7-F1
#
_cell.length_a   1.000
_cell.length_b   1.000
_cell.length_c   1.000
_cell.angle_alpha   90.00
_cell.angle_beta   90.00
_cell.angle_gamma   90.00
#
_symmetry.space_group_name_H-M   'P 1'
#
loop_
_entity.id
_entity.type
_entity.pdbx_description
1 polymer ?
#
loop_
_entity_poly.entity_id
_entity_poly.type
_entity_poly.pdbx_seq_one_letter_code
_entity_poly.pdbx_strand_id
1 'polypeptide(L)'
;MERLAAALACGEEEQLAAIEDEVAWAKAQEPVPLKFAAAAMILRDLLHLGWKVEAKNSEISVEPYEAAEGAAKEVVQRQLRYGREDQLRDPGVQRFICDVESPPQGTSYSSIAGLIADGRALAERLRPIAAMPRGERPGALRGACRPYLQFVEPGLRDAATGLLLTDVWRYFRYTWSSRYRRPPGRQMLYLVRDAAQPNHPIMGLTALSNAVLQLTPRDEWLGWTRDGLLRLIDQGELRDEEALTALRARVAADLAALYTDDLGFDGACPPALTHQLSQKLMAVHREAVADRASQLRNGKESSSKSTGFEDEALLDVTLSPLFRAKRAATALALLQIRDLLDQARSPLAKAVESPEVGRAVDVALRQIKQRFSAGAIMELSTCGAVPPYGHLLGGKLALLLMLSPSIRNAYRARYEGEPSLIASQMAGRRVTKEARLALIGTTSLYPERSSQYNRLRLPSGVAGNREEVRLIEVGRTRGHGSSNLSIETEQYLAILARERKEFVNVNFVFGEGQSPKMRQLREGLAALGLNAADLIRHASPRIVYLAPLGSKIRRALFGVDPLPGDDLGAPDDADERIADFWRTRWLASRLESVDVIERLAGSRRLDLLVSRDAPGESPPIQLGLFDSIATVR
;
A
#
# COMPACT_ATOMS: atom_id res chain seq x y z
N MET A 1 -0.54 36.27 2.26
CA MET A 1 0.15 36.11 0.96
C MET A 1 1.34 37.04 0.86
N GLU A 2 1.17 38.35 0.95
CA GLU A 2 2.29 39.32 0.89
C GLU A 2 3.44 39.01 1.85
N ARG A 3 3.14 38.67 3.11
CA ARG A 3 4.15 38.27 4.10
C ARG A 3 4.95 37.01 3.70
N LEU A 4 4.29 36.00 3.12
CA LEU A 4 4.97 34.79 2.62
C LEU A 4 5.77 35.10 1.35
N ALA A 5 5.25 35.93 0.45
CA ALA A 5 5.95 36.37 -0.74
C ALA A 5 7.22 37.16 -0.39
N ALA A 6 7.17 38.01 0.64
CA ALA A 6 8.32 38.73 1.16
C ALA A 6 9.38 37.78 1.77
N ALA A 7 8.94 36.77 2.54
CA ALA A 7 9.84 35.74 3.07
C ALA A 7 10.53 34.93 1.97
N LEU A 8 9.84 34.69 0.85
CA LEU A 8 10.38 33.97 -0.31
C LEU A 8 11.25 34.82 -1.25
N ALA A 9 11.35 36.13 -1.02
CA ALA A 9 12.16 37.06 -1.83
C ALA A 9 13.67 37.00 -1.49
N CYS A 10 14.11 35.99 -0.74
CA CYS A 10 15.51 35.67 -0.47
C CYS A 10 16.08 34.66 -1.49
N GLY A 11 17.36 34.31 -1.38
CA GLY A 11 17.97 33.29 -2.24
C GLY A 11 17.36 31.90 -2.02
N GLU A 12 17.36 31.03 -3.05
CA GLU A 12 16.75 29.68 -2.97
C GLU A 12 17.23 28.85 -1.75
N GLU A 13 18.49 29.02 -1.33
CA GLU A 13 19.06 28.33 -0.17
C GLU A 13 18.52 28.83 1.17
N GLU A 14 18.04 30.08 1.23
CA GLU A 14 17.53 30.74 2.44
C GLU A 14 16.00 30.63 2.58
N GLN A 15 15.29 30.35 1.48
CA GLN A 15 13.82 30.28 1.43
C GLN A 15 13.23 29.32 2.47
N LEU A 16 13.89 28.18 2.70
CA LEU A 16 13.41 27.21 3.68
C LEU A 16 13.45 27.76 5.10
N ALA A 17 14.56 28.37 5.51
CA ALA A 17 14.72 28.96 6.83
C ALA A 17 13.73 30.12 7.03
N ALA A 18 13.58 30.99 6.02
CA ALA A 18 12.64 32.11 6.08
C ALA A 18 11.18 31.63 6.25
N ILE A 19 10.79 30.55 5.57
CA ILE A 19 9.45 29.97 5.73
C ILE A 19 9.29 29.25 7.09
N GLU A 20 10.33 28.62 7.63
CA GLU A 20 10.30 28.04 8.97
C GLU A 20 10.07 29.10 10.05
N ASP A 21 10.71 30.27 9.94
CA ASP A 21 10.50 31.41 10.82
C ASP A 21 9.04 31.90 10.76
N GLU A 22 8.45 31.94 9.57
CA GLU A 22 7.04 32.30 9.37
C GLU A 22 6.07 31.28 9.98
N VAL A 23 6.40 29.98 9.91
CA VAL A 23 5.64 28.93 10.60
C VAL A 23 5.72 29.11 12.12
N ALA A 24 6.92 29.36 12.66
CA ALA A 24 7.12 29.60 14.09
C ALA A 24 6.36 30.84 14.57
N TRP A 25 6.46 31.95 13.82
CA TRP A 25 5.74 33.19 14.10
C TRP A 25 4.23 32.96 14.13
N ALA A 26 3.68 32.24 13.16
CA ALA A 26 2.25 31.95 13.09
C ALA A 26 1.76 31.12 14.29
N LYS A 27 2.54 30.14 14.73
CA LYS A 27 2.22 29.29 15.89
C LYS A 27 2.28 30.04 17.22
N ALA A 28 3.06 31.11 17.29
CA ALA A 28 3.18 31.94 18.48
C ALA A 28 2.04 32.98 18.63
N GLN A 29 1.17 33.13 17.63
CA GLN A 29 0.04 34.08 17.70
C GLN A 29 -1.16 33.47 18.44
N GLU A 30 -1.90 34.31 19.17
CA GLU A 30 -3.18 33.96 19.79
C GLU A 30 -4.28 34.94 19.34
N PRO A 31 -5.33 34.50 18.61
CA PRO A 31 -5.50 33.15 18.05
C PRO A 31 -4.57 32.88 16.86
N VAL A 32 -4.20 31.61 16.66
CA VAL A 32 -3.34 31.18 15.54
C VAL A 32 -4.04 31.51 14.20
N PRO A 33 -3.38 32.20 13.26
CA PRO A 33 -3.95 32.48 11.94
C PRO A 33 -3.92 31.20 11.07
N LEU A 34 -4.91 30.33 11.24
CA LEU A 34 -4.92 28.96 10.69
C LEU A 34 -4.66 28.86 9.18
N LYS A 35 -5.27 29.74 8.37
CA LYS A 35 -5.05 29.77 6.91
C LYS A 35 -3.61 30.13 6.56
N PHE A 36 -3.03 31.09 7.29
CA PHE A 36 -1.64 31.51 7.11
C PHE A 36 -0.68 30.39 7.53
N ALA A 37 -0.88 29.83 8.72
CA ALA A 37 -0.07 28.72 9.25
C ALA A 37 -0.08 27.52 8.29
N ALA A 38 -1.26 27.10 7.82
CA ALA A 38 -1.37 25.98 6.88
C ALA A 38 -0.69 26.27 5.54
N ALA A 39 -0.80 27.49 5.00
CA ALA A 39 -0.12 27.87 3.77
C ALA A 39 1.41 27.88 3.94
N ALA A 40 1.92 28.46 5.04
CA ALA A 40 3.35 28.48 5.36
C ALA A 40 3.91 27.06 5.51
N MET A 41 3.20 26.18 6.22
CA MET A 41 3.60 24.78 6.39
C MET A 41 3.56 23.97 5.09
N ILE A 42 2.63 24.26 4.17
CA ILE A 42 2.65 23.66 2.83
C ILE A 42 3.91 24.09 2.08
N LEU A 43 4.25 25.38 2.08
CA LEU A 43 5.46 25.88 1.40
C LEU A 43 6.73 25.28 2.00
N ARG A 44 6.83 25.18 3.33
CA ARG A 44 7.92 24.49 4.03
C ARG A 44 8.08 23.05 3.53
N ASP A 45 6.97 22.29 3.52
CA ASP A 45 6.97 20.89 3.11
C ASP A 45 7.36 20.76 1.63
N LEU A 46 6.85 21.62 0.74
CA LEU A 46 7.20 21.63 -0.68
C LEU A 46 8.69 21.93 -0.90
N LEU A 47 9.25 22.91 -0.20
CA LEU A 47 10.68 23.24 -0.24
C LEU A 47 11.55 22.06 0.22
N HIS A 48 11.20 21.39 1.32
CA HIS A 48 11.89 20.15 1.74
C HIS A 48 11.81 19.02 0.69
N LEU A 49 10.70 18.95 -0.04
CA LEU A 49 10.51 17.99 -1.13
C LEU A 49 11.26 18.39 -2.41
N GLY A 50 11.91 19.55 -2.42
CA GLY A 50 12.72 20.09 -3.51
C GLY A 50 11.91 20.88 -4.55
N TRP A 51 10.63 21.17 -4.30
CA TRP A 51 9.82 21.97 -5.22
C TRP A 51 10.42 23.36 -5.38
N LYS A 52 10.34 23.88 -6.60
CA LYS A 52 10.69 25.27 -6.85
C LYS A 52 9.54 26.16 -6.40
N VAL A 53 9.87 27.18 -5.61
CA VAL A 53 8.91 28.15 -5.12
C VAL A 53 9.38 29.54 -5.53
N GLU A 54 8.60 30.22 -6.35
CA GLU A 54 8.90 31.59 -6.77
C GLU A 54 7.82 32.54 -6.27
N ALA A 55 8.23 33.71 -5.80
CA ALA A 55 7.33 34.80 -5.44
C ALA A 55 7.54 35.98 -6.40
N LYS A 56 6.50 36.39 -7.12
CA LYS A 56 6.50 37.54 -8.03
C LYS A 56 5.21 38.33 -7.87
N ASN A 57 5.29 39.66 -7.72
CA ASN A 57 4.13 40.56 -7.66
C ASN A 57 3.02 40.10 -6.68
N SER A 58 3.39 39.66 -5.48
CA SER A 58 2.48 39.13 -4.45
C SER A 58 1.77 37.80 -4.80
N GLU A 59 2.16 37.14 -5.89
CA GLU A 59 1.78 35.77 -6.23
C GLU A 59 2.91 34.79 -5.88
N ILE A 60 2.54 33.57 -5.47
CA ILE A 60 3.49 32.48 -5.19
C ILE A 60 3.18 31.35 -6.16
N SER A 61 4.13 31.00 -7.02
CA SER A 61 4.07 29.83 -7.88
C SER A 61 4.89 28.68 -7.27
N VAL A 62 4.39 27.47 -7.43
CA VAL A 62 5.07 26.25 -7.00
C VAL A 62 5.13 25.27 -8.15
N GLU A 63 6.33 24.72 -8.40
CA GLU A 63 6.55 23.76 -9.47
C GLU A 63 7.21 22.49 -8.91
N PRO A 64 6.69 21.29 -9.28
CA PRO A 64 7.32 20.05 -8.88
C PRO A 64 8.74 19.97 -9.44
N TYR A 65 9.68 19.50 -8.63
CA TYR A 65 11.05 19.27 -9.08
C TYR A 65 11.10 18.17 -10.15
N GLU A 66 11.41 18.55 -11.39
CA GLU A 66 11.80 17.59 -12.42
C GLU A 66 13.29 17.31 -12.30
N ALA A 67 13.64 16.08 -11.90
CA ALA A 67 15.03 15.70 -11.79
C ALA A 67 15.69 15.64 -13.18
N ALA A 68 16.86 16.27 -13.30
CA ALA A 68 17.75 16.06 -14.44
C ALA A 68 18.08 14.55 -14.60
N GLU A 69 18.38 14.11 -15.82
CA GLU A 69 18.77 12.73 -16.08
C GLU A 69 19.92 12.31 -15.15
N GLY A 70 19.69 11.26 -14.35
CA GLY A 70 20.67 10.72 -13.40
C GLY A 70 20.53 11.21 -11.94
N ALA A 71 19.84 12.32 -11.66
CA ALA A 71 19.67 12.86 -10.30
C ALA A 71 18.39 12.37 -9.57
N ALA A 72 17.51 11.66 -10.27
CA ALA A 72 16.18 11.31 -9.77
C ALA A 72 16.21 10.45 -8.48
N LYS A 73 17.19 9.54 -8.36
CA LYS A 73 17.37 8.74 -7.15
C LYS A 73 17.67 9.57 -5.91
N GLU A 74 18.50 10.60 -6.01
CA GLU A 74 18.89 11.44 -4.87
C GLU A 74 17.72 12.28 -4.37
N VAL A 75 16.92 12.83 -5.29
CA VAL A 75 15.68 13.55 -4.99
C VAL A 75 14.71 12.64 -4.26
N VAL A 76 14.45 11.44 -4.79
CA VAL A 76 13.56 10.46 -4.14
C VAL A 76 14.09 10.08 -2.76
N GLN A 77 15.40 9.92 -2.59
CA GLN A 77 16.00 9.65 -1.28
C GLN A 77 15.79 10.79 -0.29
N ARG A 78 15.97 12.05 -0.72
CA ARG A 78 15.72 13.24 0.11
C ARG A 78 14.25 13.29 0.56
N GLN A 79 13.30 13.11 -0.35
CA GLN A 79 11.87 13.10 -0.04
C GLN A 79 11.49 11.98 0.94
N LEU A 80 12.03 10.78 0.75
CA LEU A 80 11.79 9.67 1.67
C LEU A 80 12.38 9.94 3.05
N ARG A 81 13.64 10.40 3.13
CA ARG A 81 14.31 10.75 4.39
C ARG A 81 13.53 11.81 5.16
N TYR A 82 13.11 12.89 4.52
CA TYR A 82 12.25 13.89 5.14
C TYR A 82 10.98 13.27 5.74
N GLY A 83 10.32 12.41 4.96
CA GLY A 83 9.12 11.70 5.41
C GLY A 83 9.35 10.80 6.63
N ARG A 84 10.52 10.15 6.71
CA ARG A 84 10.92 9.31 7.86
C ARG A 84 11.29 10.16 9.06
N GLU A 85 12.09 11.20 8.90
CA GLU A 85 12.55 12.08 9.97
C GLU A 85 11.37 12.77 10.66
N ASP A 86 10.41 13.30 9.87
CA ASP A 86 9.14 13.82 10.40
C ASP A 86 8.40 12.78 11.26
N GLN A 87 8.40 11.52 10.85
CA GLN A 87 7.79 10.43 11.62
C GLN A 87 8.60 10.07 12.89
N LEU A 88 9.94 10.17 12.87
CA LEU A 88 10.78 9.90 14.03
C LEU A 88 10.78 11.04 15.04
N ARG A 89 10.32 12.25 14.67
CA ARG A 89 10.09 13.38 15.58
C ARG A 89 8.76 13.27 16.34
N ASP A 90 7.87 12.36 15.95
CA ASP A 90 6.61 12.15 16.66
C ASP A 90 6.88 11.61 18.08
N PRO A 91 6.41 12.27 19.16
CA PRO A 91 6.70 11.85 20.53
C PRO A 91 6.20 10.43 20.85
N GLY A 92 5.10 9.99 20.24
CA GLY A 92 4.58 8.63 20.40
C GLY A 92 5.47 7.58 19.74
N VAL A 93 6.06 7.91 18.59
CA VAL A 93 7.06 7.08 17.91
C VAL A 93 8.35 7.00 18.71
N GLN A 94 8.86 8.13 19.20
CA GLN A 94 10.08 8.18 20.03
C GLN A 94 9.92 7.35 21.30
N ARG A 95 8.82 7.57 22.05
CA ARG A 95 8.51 6.80 23.25
C ARG A 95 8.48 5.30 22.97
N PHE A 96 7.80 4.90 21.89
CA PHE A 96 7.77 3.50 21.48
C PHE A 96 9.17 2.94 21.18
N ILE A 97 10.01 3.67 20.44
CA ILE A 97 11.38 3.24 20.11
C ILE A 97 12.18 3.05 21.39
N CYS A 98 12.14 4.02 22.31
CA CYS A 98 12.81 3.94 23.59
C CYS A 98 12.33 2.74 24.42
N ASP A 99 11.02 2.52 24.51
CA ASP A 99 10.42 1.41 25.29
C ASP A 99 10.86 0.04 24.77
N VAL A 100 10.95 -0.16 23.44
CA VAL A 100 11.34 -1.47 22.88
C VAL A 100 12.86 -1.68 22.84
N GLU A 101 13.66 -0.61 22.75
CA GLU A 101 15.12 -0.69 22.76
C GLU A 101 15.68 -0.81 24.18
N SER A 102 15.12 -0.07 25.12
CA SER A 102 15.50 -0.05 26.54
C SER A 102 14.27 -0.30 27.42
N PRO A 103 13.78 -1.56 27.50
CA PRO A 103 12.59 -1.89 28.27
C PRO A 103 12.71 -1.44 29.73
N PRO A 104 11.68 -0.77 30.29
CA PRO A 104 11.66 -0.41 31.70
C PRO A 104 11.81 -1.63 32.62
N GLN A 105 12.37 -1.43 33.81
CA GLN A 105 12.49 -2.48 34.82
C GLN A 105 11.10 -3.07 35.17
N GLY A 106 11.04 -4.40 35.31
CA GLY A 106 9.79 -5.11 35.65
C GLY A 106 8.88 -5.42 34.46
N THR A 107 9.28 -5.08 33.23
CA THR A 107 8.56 -5.52 32.02
C THR A 107 8.75 -7.02 31.76
N SER A 108 7.77 -7.64 31.11
CA SER A 108 7.78 -9.07 30.75
C SER A 108 8.49 -9.39 29.43
N TYR A 109 9.09 -8.38 28.79
CA TYR A 109 9.75 -8.51 27.51
C TYR A 109 11.18 -7.96 27.57
N SER A 110 12.05 -8.47 26.69
CA SER A 110 13.44 -8.04 26.57
C SER A 110 13.65 -7.11 25.36
N SER A 111 14.84 -6.50 25.30
CA SER A 111 15.16 -5.49 24.28
C SER A 111 15.08 -6.05 22.87
N ILE A 112 14.50 -5.27 21.96
CA ILE A 112 14.45 -5.54 20.51
C ILE A 112 15.85 -5.69 19.90
N ALA A 113 16.90 -5.14 20.53
CA ALA A 113 18.28 -5.28 20.10
C ALA A 113 18.69 -6.77 19.99
N GLY A 114 18.09 -7.65 20.79
CA GLY A 114 18.30 -9.09 20.71
C GLY A 114 17.87 -9.72 19.38
N LEU A 115 17.00 -9.04 18.61
CA LEU A 115 16.56 -9.46 17.28
C LEU A 115 17.37 -8.83 16.14
N ILE A 116 18.35 -7.99 16.45
CA ILE A 116 19.29 -7.41 15.48
C ILE A 116 20.54 -8.29 15.44
N ALA A 117 20.91 -8.76 14.25
CA ALA A 117 22.13 -9.55 14.09
C ALA A 117 23.36 -8.66 14.30
N ASP A 118 24.36 -9.18 15.02
CA ASP A 118 25.64 -8.49 15.18
C ASP A 118 26.50 -8.75 13.93
N GLY A 119 26.79 -7.68 13.19
CA GLY A 119 27.56 -7.77 11.96
C GLY A 119 28.99 -8.30 12.17
N ARG A 120 29.64 -8.03 13.30
CA ARG A 120 30.97 -8.56 13.61
C ARG A 120 30.92 -10.08 13.79
N ALA A 121 29.98 -10.58 14.57
CA ALA A 121 29.82 -12.01 14.79
C ALA A 121 29.45 -12.75 13.49
N LEU A 122 28.60 -12.15 12.66
CA LEU A 122 28.27 -12.67 11.33
C LEU A 122 29.49 -12.71 10.40
N ALA A 123 30.29 -11.64 10.38
CA ALA A 123 31.51 -11.57 9.58
C ALA A 123 32.53 -12.65 9.98
N GLU A 124 32.72 -12.87 11.28
CA GLU A 124 33.60 -13.93 11.81
C GLU A 124 33.15 -15.32 11.36
N ARG A 125 31.84 -15.60 11.34
CA ARG A 125 31.28 -16.87 10.84
C ARG A 125 31.42 -17.04 9.33
N LEU A 126 31.27 -15.97 8.55
CA LEU A 126 31.29 -16.02 7.09
C LEU A 126 32.70 -16.00 6.50
N ARG A 127 33.69 -15.44 7.20
CA ARG A 127 35.09 -15.35 6.74
C ARG A 127 35.71 -16.70 6.34
N PRO A 128 35.62 -17.79 7.14
CA PRO A 128 36.14 -19.09 6.71
C PRO A 128 35.39 -19.66 5.50
N ILE A 129 34.09 -19.41 5.39
CA ILE A 129 33.26 -19.88 4.26
C ILE A 129 33.62 -19.13 2.96
N ALA A 130 33.92 -17.83 3.06
CA ALA A 130 34.35 -17.02 1.92
C ALA A 130 35.66 -17.54 1.31
N ALA A 131 36.57 -18.09 2.13
CA ALA A 131 37.82 -18.69 1.69
C ALA A 131 37.66 -20.04 0.96
N MET A 132 36.53 -20.72 1.11
CA MET A 132 36.25 -22.00 0.44
C MET A 132 35.98 -21.81 -1.06
N PRO A 133 36.21 -22.84 -1.91
CA PRO A 133 35.76 -22.85 -3.29
C PRO A 133 34.24 -22.66 -3.39
N ARG A 134 33.78 -21.89 -4.39
CA ARG A 134 32.36 -21.50 -4.52
C ARG A 134 31.38 -22.68 -4.51
N GLY A 135 31.77 -23.82 -5.07
CA GLY A 135 30.93 -25.03 -5.12
C GLY A 135 30.66 -25.66 -3.75
N GLU A 136 31.56 -25.48 -2.79
CA GLU A 136 31.48 -26.08 -1.45
C GLU A 136 30.79 -25.16 -0.43
N ARG A 137 30.71 -23.86 -0.72
CA ARG A 137 30.09 -22.84 0.16
C ARG A 137 28.63 -23.13 0.54
N PRO A 138 27.72 -23.60 -0.35
CA PRO A 138 26.29 -23.68 -0.03
C PRO A 138 25.97 -24.50 1.23
N GLY A 139 26.66 -25.63 1.42
CA GLY A 139 26.49 -26.48 2.60
C GLY A 139 26.91 -25.76 3.89
N ALA A 140 28.08 -25.12 3.88
CA ALA A 140 28.58 -24.35 5.03
C ALA A 140 27.72 -23.10 5.30
N LEU A 141 27.23 -22.43 4.25
CA LEU A 141 26.35 -21.25 4.35
C LEU A 141 25.04 -21.55 5.05
N ARG A 142 24.53 -22.78 4.97
CA ARG A 142 23.33 -23.19 5.70
C ARG A 142 23.52 -23.09 7.22
N GLY A 143 24.72 -23.37 7.71
CA GLY A 143 25.07 -23.21 9.13
C GLY A 143 25.28 -21.76 9.57
N ALA A 144 25.52 -20.84 8.64
CA ALA A 144 25.71 -19.42 8.92
C ALA A 144 24.44 -18.58 8.74
N CYS A 145 23.59 -18.94 7.78
CA CYS A 145 22.33 -18.26 7.47
C CYS A 145 21.26 -19.30 7.11
N ARG A 146 20.32 -19.51 8.03
CA ARG A 146 19.17 -20.42 7.89
C ARG A 146 17.86 -19.63 7.97
N PRO A 147 17.51 -18.87 6.92
CA PRO A 147 16.28 -18.10 6.87
C PRO A 147 15.03 -18.98 6.93
N TYR A 148 14.02 -18.49 7.62
CA TYR A 148 12.65 -18.99 7.51
C TYR A 148 11.67 -17.82 7.52
N LEU A 149 10.47 -18.07 6.99
CA LEU A 149 9.40 -17.10 6.95
C LEU A 149 8.52 -17.25 8.21
N GLN A 150 8.24 -16.14 8.88
CA GLN A 150 7.29 -16.09 9.98
C GLN A 150 6.17 -15.10 9.67
N PHE A 151 4.93 -15.58 9.69
CA PHE A 151 3.76 -14.73 9.62
C PHE A 151 3.58 -13.94 10.92
N VAL A 152 3.31 -12.64 10.80
CA VAL A 152 3.04 -11.76 11.94
C VAL A 152 1.56 -11.86 12.30
N GLU A 153 1.26 -12.78 13.20
CA GLU A 153 -0.07 -12.97 13.73
C GLU A 153 -0.42 -11.88 14.76
N PRO A 154 -1.55 -11.16 14.60
CA PRO A 154 -1.97 -10.15 15.57
C PRO A 154 -2.13 -10.74 16.98
N GLY A 155 -1.57 -10.07 17.99
CA GLY A 155 -1.65 -10.50 19.39
C GLY A 155 -0.60 -11.53 19.81
N LEU A 156 0.06 -12.20 18.86
CA LEU A 156 1.13 -13.16 19.17
C LEU A 156 2.42 -12.42 19.56
N ARG A 157 3.14 -12.98 20.55
CA ARG A 157 4.42 -12.47 21.03
C ARG A 157 5.59 -13.25 20.44
N ASP A 158 6.70 -12.55 20.26
CA ASP A 158 7.98 -13.11 19.87
C ASP A 158 8.50 -14.06 20.96
N ALA A 159 8.99 -15.23 20.55
CA ALA A 159 9.44 -16.26 21.48
C ALA A 159 10.72 -15.89 22.25
N ALA A 160 11.60 -15.09 21.64
CA ALA A 160 12.89 -14.72 22.25
C ALA A 160 12.78 -13.48 23.14
N THR A 161 11.98 -12.49 22.71
CA THR A 161 11.88 -11.19 23.38
C THR A 161 10.58 -10.98 24.14
N GLY A 162 9.51 -11.73 23.87
CA GLY A 162 8.20 -11.46 24.46
C GLY A 162 7.49 -10.23 23.90
N LEU A 163 8.08 -9.50 22.96
CA LEU A 163 7.48 -8.35 22.26
C LEU A 163 6.34 -8.80 21.33
N LEU A 164 5.32 -7.99 21.11
CA LEU A 164 4.31 -8.30 20.10
C LEU A 164 4.94 -8.36 18.71
N LEU A 165 4.62 -9.37 17.90
CA LEU A 165 5.18 -9.50 16.54
C LEU A 165 4.86 -8.28 15.67
N THR A 166 3.70 -7.64 15.89
CA THR A 166 3.32 -6.41 15.22
C THR A 166 4.22 -5.22 15.58
N ASP A 167 4.73 -5.19 16.81
CA ASP A 167 5.66 -4.16 17.27
C ASP A 167 7.09 -4.44 16.82
N VAL A 168 7.51 -5.71 16.79
CA VAL A 168 8.76 -6.13 16.15
C VAL A 168 8.78 -5.65 14.69
N TRP A 169 7.73 -5.98 13.92
CA TRP A 169 7.62 -5.56 12.52
C TRP A 169 7.61 -4.03 12.38
N ARG A 170 6.89 -3.32 13.26
CA ARG A 170 6.82 -1.85 13.27
C ARG A 170 8.18 -1.20 13.54
N TYR A 171 8.91 -1.69 14.53
CA TYR A 171 10.24 -1.20 14.89
C TYR A 171 11.20 -1.31 13.71
N PHE A 172 11.30 -2.50 13.10
CA PHE A 172 12.20 -2.71 11.97
C PHE A 172 11.81 -1.88 10.74
N ARG A 173 10.54 -1.46 10.60
CA ARG A 173 10.17 -0.50 9.54
C ARG A 173 10.76 0.88 9.72
N TYR A 174 11.05 1.32 10.94
CA TYR A 174 11.69 2.62 11.19
C TYR A 174 13.17 2.65 10.78
N THR A 175 13.79 1.49 10.55
CA THR A 175 15.15 1.39 9.99
C THR A 175 15.22 1.78 8.51
N TRP A 176 14.09 1.89 7.80
CA TRP A 176 14.04 2.18 6.36
C TRP A 176 13.68 3.63 6.07
N SER A 177 14.20 4.17 4.96
CA SER A 177 13.99 5.56 4.54
C SER A 177 12.54 5.92 4.23
N SER A 178 11.68 4.95 3.88
CA SER A 178 10.27 5.24 3.56
C SER A 178 9.42 5.31 4.82
N ARG A 179 8.69 6.42 5.00
CA ARG A 179 7.66 6.59 6.05
C ARG A 179 6.76 5.36 6.15
N TYR A 180 6.49 4.90 7.36
CA TYR A 180 5.54 3.85 7.62
C TYR A 180 4.12 4.42 7.71
N ARG A 181 3.23 3.99 6.80
CA ARG A 181 1.78 4.23 6.89
C ARG A 181 1.08 2.88 6.77
N ARG A 182 0.16 2.58 7.69
CA ARG A 182 -0.69 1.38 7.57
C ARG A 182 -1.73 1.62 6.47
N PRO A 183 -1.70 0.87 5.36
CA PRO A 183 -2.74 0.99 4.34
C PRO A 183 -4.07 0.44 4.89
N PRO A 184 -5.22 1.01 4.49
CA PRO A 184 -6.50 0.45 4.86
C PRO A 184 -6.77 -0.89 4.16
N GLY A 185 -7.48 -1.79 4.85
CA GLY A 185 -7.93 -3.07 4.30
C GLY A 185 -7.01 -4.25 4.62
N ARG A 186 -6.97 -5.24 3.72
CA ARG A 186 -6.24 -6.49 3.96
C ARG A 186 -4.75 -6.26 3.96
N GLN A 187 -4.08 -6.79 4.97
CA GLN A 187 -2.64 -6.75 5.11
C GLN A 187 -2.14 -8.06 5.70
N MET A 188 -1.08 -8.60 5.11
CA MET A 188 -0.32 -9.73 5.64
C MET A 188 1.12 -9.29 5.83
N LEU A 189 1.60 -9.39 7.06
CA LEU A 189 2.93 -8.97 7.46
C LEU A 189 3.77 -10.22 7.69
N TYR A 190 5.01 -10.22 7.22
CA TYR A 190 5.94 -11.32 7.46
C TYR A 190 7.31 -10.80 7.90
N LEU A 191 7.95 -11.60 8.74
CA LEU A 191 9.34 -11.50 9.12
C LEU A 191 10.12 -12.61 8.41
N VAL A 192 11.27 -12.28 7.85
CA VAL A 192 12.27 -13.28 7.44
C VAL A 192 13.29 -13.36 8.57
N ARG A 193 13.52 -14.53 9.16
CA ARG A 193 14.35 -14.69 10.38
C ARG A 193 15.46 -15.69 10.17
N ASP A 194 16.60 -15.48 10.82
CA ASP A 194 17.76 -16.37 10.70
C ASP A 194 17.83 -17.38 11.85
N ALA A 195 17.41 -18.63 11.64
CA ALA A 195 17.50 -19.70 12.63
C ALA A 195 18.94 -20.18 12.91
N ALA A 196 19.96 -19.70 12.18
CA ALA A 196 21.35 -20.05 12.44
C ALA A 196 21.97 -19.27 13.62
N GLN A 197 21.25 -18.28 14.16
CA GLN A 197 21.74 -17.37 15.18
C GLN A 197 20.83 -17.35 16.41
N PRO A 198 21.38 -17.05 17.61
CA PRO A 198 20.59 -16.88 18.83
C PRO A 198 19.47 -15.86 18.63
N ASN A 199 18.30 -16.11 19.22
CA ASN A 199 17.10 -15.25 19.16
C ASN A 199 16.48 -15.07 17.76
N HIS A 200 17.01 -15.78 16.75
CA HIS A 200 16.54 -15.76 15.37
C HIS A 200 16.36 -14.33 14.82
N PRO A 201 17.46 -13.57 14.63
CA PRO A 201 17.41 -12.16 14.26
C PRO A 201 16.69 -11.94 12.94
N ILE A 202 16.12 -10.73 12.77
CA ILE A 202 15.32 -10.38 11.60
C ILE A 202 16.25 -10.07 10.41
N MET A 203 16.10 -10.85 9.34
CA MET A 203 16.81 -10.69 8.08
C MET A 203 16.13 -9.71 7.11
N GLY A 204 14.81 -9.64 7.17
CA GLY A 204 14.02 -8.87 6.22
C GLY A 204 12.58 -8.75 6.64
N LEU A 205 11.90 -7.77 6.05
CA LEU A 205 10.48 -7.55 6.22
C LEU A 205 9.79 -7.66 4.88
N THR A 206 8.60 -8.26 4.87
CA THR A 206 7.70 -8.17 3.74
C THR A 206 6.27 -7.86 4.18
N ALA A 207 5.50 -7.25 3.29
CA ALA A 207 4.07 -7.05 3.47
C ALA A 207 3.32 -7.16 2.15
N LEU A 208 2.25 -7.96 2.17
CA LEU A 208 1.23 -7.96 1.13
C LEU A 208 0.09 -7.06 1.59
N SER A 209 -0.41 -6.21 0.69
CA SER A 209 -1.52 -5.31 0.94
C SER A 209 -2.52 -5.36 -0.22
N ASN A 210 -3.73 -4.83 0.00
CA ASN A 210 -4.73 -4.72 -1.06
C ASN A 210 -4.17 -4.09 -2.34
N ALA A 211 -4.62 -4.60 -3.48
CA ALA A 211 -4.24 -4.07 -4.77
C ALA A 211 -4.68 -2.62 -4.97
N VAL A 212 -3.80 -1.80 -5.54
CA VAL A 212 -4.15 -0.42 -5.90
C VAL A 212 -5.21 -0.49 -7.00
N LEU A 213 -6.39 0.07 -6.73
CA LEU A 213 -7.50 -0.02 -7.69
C LEU A 213 -7.19 0.67 -9.02
N GLN A 214 -6.44 1.76 -9.05
CA GLN A 214 -6.11 2.47 -10.29
C GLN A 214 -4.62 2.34 -10.59
N LEU A 215 -4.26 1.39 -11.45
CA LEU A 215 -2.89 1.16 -11.88
C LEU A 215 -2.88 0.80 -13.36
N THR A 216 -2.91 1.83 -14.21
CA THR A 216 -3.09 1.68 -15.66
C THR A 216 -2.14 0.64 -16.28
N PRO A 217 -0.81 0.62 -16.01
CA PRO A 217 0.08 -0.37 -16.62
C PRO A 217 -0.32 -1.82 -16.31
N ARG A 218 -0.77 -2.11 -15.08
CA ARG A 218 -1.27 -3.43 -14.71
C ARG A 218 -2.59 -3.75 -15.40
N ASP A 219 -3.52 -2.80 -15.34
CA ASP A 219 -4.86 -2.98 -15.91
C ASP A 219 -4.78 -3.23 -17.43
N GLU A 220 -3.90 -2.50 -18.11
CA GLU A 220 -3.56 -2.69 -19.51
C GLU A 220 -2.89 -4.03 -19.82
N TRP A 221 -2.02 -4.54 -18.95
CA TRP A 221 -1.39 -5.85 -19.09
C TRP A 221 -2.36 -7.01 -18.86
N LEU A 222 -3.30 -6.85 -17.92
CA LEU A 222 -4.35 -7.83 -17.60
C LEU A 222 -5.52 -7.83 -18.60
N GLY A 223 -5.58 -6.86 -19.51
CA GLY A 223 -6.72 -6.70 -20.42
C GLY A 223 -7.95 -6.07 -19.79
N TRP A 224 -7.81 -5.39 -18.65
CA TRP A 224 -8.87 -4.67 -17.95
C TRP A 224 -9.14 -3.25 -18.47
N THR A 225 -8.48 -2.88 -19.56
CA THR A 225 -8.79 -1.71 -20.37
C THR A 225 -9.14 -2.16 -21.78
N ARG A 226 -9.85 -1.33 -22.53
CA ARG A 226 -10.17 -1.63 -23.94
C ARG A 226 -8.91 -1.94 -24.75
N ASP A 227 -7.89 -1.10 -24.64
CA ASP A 227 -6.62 -1.30 -25.33
C ASP A 227 -5.92 -2.58 -24.88
N GLY A 228 -5.95 -2.87 -23.58
CA GLY A 228 -5.41 -4.11 -23.03
C GLY A 228 -6.13 -5.34 -23.60
N LEU A 229 -7.45 -5.33 -23.61
CA LEU A 229 -8.28 -6.40 -24.15
C LEU A 229 -7.96 -6.66 -25.63
N LEU A 230 -7.96 -5.60 -26.45
CA LEU A 230 -7.65 -5.73 -27.87
C LEU A 230 -6.23 -6.26 -28.10
N ARG A 231 -5.25 -5.86 -27.28
CA ARG A 231 -3.89 -6.43 -27.34
C ARG A 231 -3.83 -7.90 -26.97
N LEU A 232 -4.62 -8.37 -25.99
CA LEU A 232 -4.66 -9.80 -25.66
C LEU A 232 -5.28 -10.62 -26.79
N ILE A 233 -6.25 -10.05 -27.51
CA ILE A 233 -6.85 -10.68 -28.69
C ILE A 233 -5.85 -10.74 -29.85
N ASP A 234 -5.19 -9.62 -30.15
CA ASP A 234 -4.17 -9.52 -31.19
C ASP A 234 -2.98 -10.48 -30.96
N GLN A 235 -2.58 -10.66 -29.70
CA GLN A 235 -1.53 -11.62 -29.30
C GLN A 235 -1.99 -13.09 -29.32
N GLY A 236 -3.27 -13.36 -29.61
CA GLY A 236 -3.84 -14.72 -29.61
C GLY A 236 -3.99 -15.34 -28.21
N GLU A 237 -3.88 -14.56 -27.15
CA GLU A 237 -4.05 -15.05 -25.77
C GLU A 237 -5.52 -15.19 -25.37
N LEU A 238 -6.39 -14.40 -25.98
CA LEU A 238 -7.85 -14.46 -25.83
C LEU A 238 -8.50 -14.47 -27.20
N ARG A 239 -9.54 -15.29 -27.38
CA ARG A 239 -10.41 -15.20 -28.57
C ARG A 239 -11.53 -14.20 -28.31
N ASP A 240 -12.01 -13.52 -29.36
CA ASP A 240 -13.13 -12.58 -29.26
C ASP A 240 -14.36 -13.19 -28.57
N GLU A 241 -14.68 -14.44 -28.92
CA GLU A 241 -15.82 -15.18 -28.35
C GLU A 241 -15.64 -15.46 -26.86
N GLU A 242 -14.43 -15.79 -26.42
CA GLU A 242 -14.10 -15.99 -25.00
C GLU A 242 -14.24 -14.68 -24.23
N ALA A 243 -13.76 -13.58 -24.81
CA ALA A 243 -13.87 -12.25 -24.21
C ALA A 243 -15.33 -11.80 -24.06
N LEU A 244 -16.15 -11.90 -25.11
CA LEU A 244 -17.58 -11.57 -25.04
C LEU A 244 -18.30 -12.42 -24.01
N THR A 245 -18.02 -13.73 -23.99
CA THR A 245 -18.63 -14.67 -23.03
C THR A 245 -18.28 -14.28 -21.60
N ALA A 246 -17.01 -13.98 -21.31
CA ALA A 246 -16.57 -13.57 -19.98
C ALA A 246 -17.16 -12.21 -19.55
N LEU A 247 -17.26 -11.23 -20.46
CA LEU A 247 -17.88 -9.93 -20.18
C LEU A 247 -19.37 -10.08 -19.84
N ARG A 248 -20.12 -10.85 -20.65
CA ARG A 248 -21.55 -11.14 -20.42
C ARG A 248 -21.76 -11.89 -19.11
N ALA A 249 -20.97 -12.94 -18.88
CA ALA A 249 -21.04 -13.74 -17.65
C ALA A 249 -20.75 -12.89 -16.40
N ARG A 250 -19.81 -11.94 -16.48
CA ARG A 250 -19.52 -11.02 -15.37
C ARG A 250 -20.71 -10.12 -15.06
N VAL A 251 -21.28 -9.46 -16.08
CA VAL A 251 -22.45 -8.57 -15.91
C VAL A 251 -23.65 -9.33 -15.33
N ALA A 252 -23.93 -10.53 -15.85
CA ALA A 252 -25.00 -11.38 -15.34
C ALA A 252 -24.76 -11.77 -13.87
N ALA A 253 -23.54 -12.18 -13.52
CA ALA A 253 -23.20 -12.54 -12.15
C ALA A 253 -23.22 -11.36 -11.18
N ASP A 254 -22.94 -10.13 -11.63
CA ASP A 254 -23.06 -8.93 -10.78
C ASP A 254 -24.52 -8.54 -10.55
N LEU A 255 -25.39 -8.64 -11.56
CA LEU A 255 -26.83 -8.43 -11.40
C LEU A 255 -27.44 -9.45 -10.43
N ALA A 256 -27.11 -10.73 -10.58
CA ALA A 256 -27.57 -11.81 -9.70
C ALA A 256 -27.03 -11.72 -8.27
N ALA A 257 -25.97 -10.94 -8.05
CA ALA A 257 -25.41 -10.71 -6.72
C ALA A 257 -26.09 -9.56 -5.96
N LEU A 258 -26.90 -8.72 -6.61
CA LEU A 258 -27.58 -7.61 -5.96
C LEU A 258 -28.81 -8.09 -5.19
N TYR A 259 -29.08 -7.45 -4.04
CA TYR A 259 -30.42 -7.45 -3.48
C TYR A 259 -31.32 -6.58 -4.38
N THR A 260 -32.42 -7.12 -4.89
CA THR A 260 -33.28 -6.42 -5.87
C THR A 260 -34.76 -6.35 -5.50
N ASP A 261 -35.17 -6.93 -4.37
CA ASP A 261 -36.57 -7.01 -3.93
C ASP A 261 -37.22 -5.61 -3.84
N ASP A 262 -36.51 -4.62 -3.30
CA ASP A 262 -36.96 -3.23 -3.20
C ASP A 262 -36.76 -2.42 -4.50
N LEU A 263 -36.03 -2.97 -5.48
CA LEU A 263 -35.83 -2.37 -6.80
C LEU A 263 -36.92 -2.82 -7.80
N GLY A 264 -37.60 -3.94 -7.50
CA GLY A 264 -38.74 -4.49 -8.24
C GLY A 264 -38.37 -5.14 -9.56
N PHE A 265 -37.29 -5.91 -9.55
CA PHE A 265 -36.96 -6.91 -10.58
C PHE A 265 -36.19 -8.07 -9.92
N ASP A 266 -36.10 -9.22 -10.57
CA ASP A 266 -35.26 -10.34 -10.13
C ASP A 266 -33.84 -10.18 -10.71
N GLY A 267 -32.83 -10.04 -9.85
CA GLY A 267 -31.43 -9.94 -10.28
C GLY A 267 -30.88 -11.22 -10.92
N ALA A 268 -31.42 -12.40 -10.58
CA ALA A 268 -31.00 -13.68 -11.15
C ALA A 268 -31.59 -13.90 -12.55
N CYS A 269 -32.79 -13.36 -12.80
CA CYS A 269 -33.44 -13.33 -14.11
C CYS A 269 -33.78 -11.87 -14.50
N PRO A 270 -32.77 -11.05 -14.81
CA PRO A 270 -32.99 -9.62 -15.04
C PRO A 270 -33.85 -9.40 -16.30
N PRO A 271 -34.86 -8.52 -16.26
CA PRO A 271 -35.64 -8.17 -17.43
C PRO A 271 -34.82 -7.29 -18.39
N ALA A 272 -35.35 -7.07 -19.61
CA ALA A 272 -34.84 -6.02 -20.49
C ALA A 272 -35.07 -4.64 -19.85
N LEU A 273 -34.19 -3.68 -20.13
CA LEU A 273 -34.31 -2.34 -19.54
C LEU A 273 -35.42 -1.54 -20.24
N THR A 274 -36.61 -1.52 -19.64
CA THR A 274 -37.70 -0.65 -20.10
C THR A 274 -37.53 0.78 -19.61
N HIS A 275 -38.16 1.74 -20.31
CA HIS A 275 -38.18 3.15 -19.88
C HIS A 275 -38.75 3.29 -18.45
N GLN A 276 -39.80 2.53 -18.12
CA GLN A 276 -40.42 2.51 -16.79
C GLN A 276 -39.45 2.01 -15.71
N LEU A 277 -38.73 0.92 -15.96
CA LEU A 277 -37.74 0.39 -15.01
C LEU A 277 -36.57 1.37 -14.83
N SER A 278 -36.08 1.96 -15.92
CA SER A 278 -35.03 2.99 -15.87
C SER A 278 -35.44 4.18 -15.00
N GLN A 279 -36.65 4.72 -15.21
CA GLN A 279 -37.16 5.83 -14.40
C GLN A 279 -37.32 5.44 -12.93
N LYS A 280 -37.80 4.23 -12.64
CA LYS A 280 -37.93 3.72 -11.28
C LYS A 280 -36.57 3.66 -10.57
N LEU A 281 -35.55 3.07 -11.19
CA LEU A 281 -34.21 2.98 -10.59
C LEU A 281 -33.58 4.37 -10.36
N MET A 282 -33.77 5.30 -11.30
CA MET A 282 -33.34 6.69 -11.13
C MET A 282 -34.06 7.39 -9.97
N ALA A 283 -35.37 7.15 -9.80
CA ALA A 283 -36.15 7.72 -8.69
C ALA A 283 -35.65 7.18 -7.34
N VAL A 284 -35.48 5.86 -7.23
CA VAL A 284 -34.94 5.21 -6.02
C VAL A 284 -33.56 5.77 -5.65
N HIS A 285 -32.68 5.95 -6.65
CA HIS A 285 -31.37 6.54 -6.41
C HIS A 285 -31.46 7.97 -5.87
N ARG A 286 -32.27 8.83 -6.48
CA ARG A 286 -32.43 10.24 -6.07
C ARG A 286 -33.02 10.37 -4.67
N GLU A 287 -34.07 9.60 -4.37
CA GLU A 287 -34.73 9.54 -3.05
C GLU A 287 -33.72 9.15 -1.98
N ALA A 288 -33.00 8.05 -2.18
CA ALA A 288 -32.03 7.55 -1.22
C ALA A 288 -30.83 8.52 -1.00
N VAL A 289 -30.40 9.25 -2.04
CA VAL A 289 -29.38 10.32 -1.87
C VAL A 289 -29.92 11.49 -1.04
N ALA A 290 -31.17 11.90 -1.27
CA ALA A 290 -31.81 12.97 -0.51
C ALA A 290 -32.01 12.60 0.97
N ASP A 291 -32.45 11.37 1.23
CA ASP A 291 -32.62 10.82 2.59
C ASP A 291 -31.28 10.81 3.33
N ARG A 292 -30.21 10.36 2.67
CA ARG A 292 -28.86 10.39 3.25
C ARG A 292 -28.42 11.81 3.60
N ALA A 293 -28.63 12.77 2.70
CA ALA A 293 -28.29 14.17 2.95
C ALA A 293 -29.10 14.75 4.13
N SER A 294 -30.35 14.33 4.31
CA SER A 294 -31.16 14.70 5.48
C SER A 294 -30.62 14.08 6.77
N GLN A 295 -30.26 12.79 6.78
CA GLN A 295 -29.70 12.09 7.94
C GLN A 295 -28.38 12.73 8.42
N LEU A 296 -27.49 13.07 7.49
CA LEU A 296 -26.21 13.73 7.79
C LEU A 296 -26.40 15.12 8.41
N ARG A 297 -27.39 15.90 7.94
CA ARG A 297 -27.70 17.23 8.49
C ARG A 297 -28.29 17.16 9.89
N ASN A 298 -29.10 16.16 10.18
CA ASN A 298 -29.81 16.04 11.46
C ASN A 298 -28.98 15.38 12.56
N GLY A 299 -27.71 15.03 12.30
CA GLY A 299 -26.86 14.28 13.26
C GLY A 299 -27.40 12.91 13.64
N LYS A 300 -28.46 12.44 12.97
CA LYS A 300 -29.10 11.12 13.17
C LYS A 300 -28.36 10.05 12.38
N GLU A 301 -27.04 9.98 12.50
CA GLU A 301 -26.39 8.72 12.17
C GLU A 301 -26.73 7.74 13.29
N SER A 302 -27.62 6.80 12.97
CA SER A 302 -27.52 5.46 13.54
C SER A 302 -26.08 5.05 13.35
N SER A 303 -25.33 5.02 14.44
CA SER A 303 -24.07 4.31 14.52
C SER A 303 -24.37 2.84 14.27
N SER A 304 -24.59 2.42 13.03
CA SER A 304 -24.66 1.00 12.69
C SER A 304 -23.24 0.45 12.77
N LYS A 305 -22.76 0.33 14.01
CA LYS A 305 -21.65 -0.54 14.42
C LYS A 305 -22.02 -2.02 14.26
N SER A 306 -23.18 -2.35 13.69
CA SER A 306 -23.51 -3.70 13.23
C SER A 306 -22.63 -4.06 12.04
N THR A 307 -21.44 -4.52 12.38
CA THR A 307 -20.57 -5.36 11.53
C THR A 307 -21.05 -6.82 11.54
N GLY A 308 -22.18 -7.10 12.19
CA GLY A 308 -22.81 -8.41 12.22
C GLY A 308 -23.21 -8.85 10.82
N PHE A 309 -22.88 -10.09 10.50
CA PHE A 309 -23.32 -10.79 9.29
C PHE A 309 -24.57 -11.65 9.57
N GLU A 310 -25.32 -11.31 10.62
CA GLU A 310 -26.65 -11.86 10.89
C GLU A 310 -27.66 -11.29 9.89
N ASP A 311 -28.60 -12.12 9.44
CA ASP A 311 -29.45 -11.81 8.28
C ASP A 311 -30.30 -10.54 8.48
N GLU A 312 -30.92 -10.34 9.65
CA GLU A 312 -31.73 -9.15 9.95
C GLU A 312 -30.88 -7.86 9.98
N ALA A 313 -29.77 -7.87 10.71
CA ALA A 313 -28.88 -6.72 10.80
C ALA A 313 -28.24 -6.36 9.45
N LEU A 314 -27.94 -7.37 8.62
CA LEU A 314 -27.41 -7.15 7.27
C LEU A 314 -28.45 -6.54 6.33
N LEU A 315 -29.71 -6.97 6.44
CA LEU A 315 -30.79 -6.44 5.62
C LEU A 315 -31.06 -4.97 5.94
N ASP A 316 -31.04 -4.59 7.22
CA ASP A 316 -31.16 -3.18 7.64
C ASP A 316 -30.08 -2.29 6.99
N VAL A 317 -28.83 -2.74 6.96
CA VAL A 317 -27.76 -2.00 6.29
C VAL A 317 -27.94 -1.99 4.77
N THR A 318 -28.43 -3.08 4.18
CA THR A 318 -28.69 -3.22 2.74
C THR A 318 -29.79 -2.27 2.25
N LEU A 319 -30.79 -2.02 3.10
CA LEU A 319 -31.90 -1.09 2.86
C LEU A 319 -31.58 0.35 3.26
N SER A 320 -30.43 0.60 3.89
CA SER A 320 -30.00 1.96 4.23
C SER A 320 -29.90 2.85 2.98
N PRO A 321 -30.10 4.18 3.12
CA PRO A 321 -30.06 5.09 1.97
C PRO A 321 -28.76 5.02 1.16
N LEU A 322 -27.62 4.73 1.80
CA LEU A 322 -26.33 4.57 1.10
C LEU A 322 -26.33 3.36 0.16
N PHE A 323 -26.73 2.18 0.66
CA PHE A 323 -26.68 0.95 -0.12
C PHE A 323 -27.84 0.87 -1.11
N ARG A 324 -29.03 1.38 -0.77
CA ARG A 324 -30.14 1.54 -1.72
C ARG A 324 -29.74 2.42 -2.92
N ALA A 325 -29.11 3.58 -2.68
CA ALA A 325 -28.62 4.43 -3.76
C ALA A 325 -27.55 3.75 -4.64
N LYS A 326 -26.62 3.01 -4.04
CA LYS A 326 -25.58 2.25 -4.75
C LYS A 326 -26.14 1.10 -5.57
N ARG A 327 -27.04 0.29 -5.00
CA ARG A 327 -27.69 -0.84 -5.68
C ARG A 327 -28.49 -0.36 -6.88
N ALA A 328 -29.31 0.69 -6.71
CA ALA A 328 -30.09 1.26 -7.81
C ALA A 328 -29.20 1.79 -8.97
N ALA A 329 -28.13 2.52 -8.65
CA ALA A 329 -27.18 3.02 -9.65
C ALA A 329 -26.43 1.88 -10.36
N THR A 330 -26.02 0.85 -9.60
CA THR A 330 -25.30 -0.32 -10.13
C THR A 330 -26.22 -1.14 -11.03
N ALA A 331 -27.44 -1.45 -10.58
CA ALA A 331 -28.45 -2.18 -11.35
C ALA A 331 -28.75 -1.47 -12.68
N LEU A 332 -28.99 -0.16 -12.65
CA LEU A 332 -29.26 0.63 -13.85
C LEU A 332 -28.09 0.55 -14.83
N ALA A 333 -26.86 0.78 -14.38
CA ALA A 333 -25.68 0.72 -15.23
C ALA A 333 -25.46 -0.67 -15.84
N LEU A 334 -25.68 -1.75 -15.07
CA LEU A 334 -25.50 -3.12 -15.56
C LEU A 334 -26.59 -3.56 -16.55
N LEU A 335 -27.85 -3.19 -16.30
CA LEU A 335 -28.95 -3.46 -17.22
C LEU A 335 -28.74 -2.73 -18.56
N GLN A 336 -28.27 -1.48 -18.53
CA GLN A 336 -28.00 -0.70 -19.74
C GLN A 336 -26.95 -1.34 -20.65
N ILE A 337 -25.88 -1.88 -20.08
CA ILE A 337 -24.77 -2.44 -20.87
C ILE A 337 -25.04 -3.88 -21.33
N ARG A 338 -25.91 -4.61 -20.63
CA ARG A 338 -26.22 -6.01 -20.94
C ARG A 338 -26.74 -6.15 -22.36
N ASP A 339 -27.76 -5.38 -22.73
CA ASP A 339 -28.39 -5.47 -24.06
C ASP A 339 -27.38 -5.14 -25.17
N LEU A 340 -26.50 -4.16 -24.94
CA LEU A 340 -25.42 -3.80 -25.86
C LEU A 340 -24.38 -4.91 -26.01
N LEU A 341 -23.99 -5.56 -24.91
CA LEU A 341 -23.04 -6.68 -24.93
C LEU A 341 -23.64 -7.92 -25.59
N ASP A 342 -24.93 -8.19 -25.44
CA ASP A 342 -25.62 -9.30 -26.10
C ASP A 342 -25.69 -9.11 -27.63
N GLN A 343 -25.80 -7.86 -28.09
CA GLN A 343 -25.77 -7.50 -29.51
C GLN A 343 -24.35 -7.48 -30.09
N ALA A 344 -23.32 -7.28 -29.28
CA ALA A 344 -21.93 -7.24 -29.75
C ALA A 344 -21.50 -8.57 -30.40
N ARG A 345 -20.84 -8.49 -31.55
CA ARG A 345 -20.34 -9.64 -32.32
C ARG A 345 -18.83 -9.53 -32.55
N SER A 346 -18.20 -10.66 -32.83
CA SER A 346 -16.82 -10.72 -33.32
C SER A 346 -16.72 -10.09 -34.72
N PRO A 347 -15.63 -9.40 -35.08
CA PRO A 347 -14.47 -9.09 -34.23
C PRO A 347 -14.73 -7.93 -33.26
N LEU A 348 -14.29 -8.07 -32.02
CA LEU A 348 -14.46 -7.08 -30.95
C LEU A 348 -13.86 -5.73 -31.33
N ALA A 349 -12.73 -5.74 -32.05
CA ALA A 349 -12.06 -4.54 -32.53
C ALA A 349 -13.01 -3.63 -33.32
N LYS A 350 -13.87 -4.21 -34.17
CA LYS A 350 -14.91 -3.45 -34.90
C LYS A 350 -16.09 -3.10 -34.02
N ALA A 351 -16.52 -4.02 -33.15
CA ALA A 351 -17.68 -3.78 -32.28
C ALA A 351 -17.48 -2.56 -31.36
N VAL A 352 -16.27 -2.37 -30.81
CA VAL A 352 -15.96 -1.25 -29.90
C VAL A 352 -15.75 0.09 -30.58
N GLU A 353 -15.78 0.16 -31.92
CA GLU A 353 -15.79 1.43 -32.67
C GLU A 353 -17.12 2.17 -32.45
N SER A 354 -18.22 1.46 -32.16
CA SER A 354 -19.45 2.08 -31.66
C SER A 354 -19.19 2.67 -30.26
N PRO A 355 -19.44 3.98 -30.04
CA PRO A 355 -19.27 4.61 -28.73
C PRO A 355 -20.12 3.96 -27.63
N GLU A 356 -21.30 3.43 -27.96
CA GLU A 356 -22.18 2.73 -27.03
C GLU A 356 -21.58 1.40 -26.59
N VAL A 357 -21.18 0.56 -27.55
CA VAL A 357 -20.59 -0.76 -27.29
C VAL A 357 -19.24 -0.61 -26.58
N GLY A 358 -18.41 0.34 -27.03
CA GLY A 358 -17.13 0.65 -26.38
C GLY A 358 -17.31 1.01 -24.90
N ARG A 359 -18.28 1.89 -24.58
CA ARG A 359 -18.62 2.22 -23.20
C ARG A 359 -19.14 1.00 -22.41
N ALA A 360 -19.98 0.17 -23.03
CA ALA A 360 -20.49 -1.05 -22.40
C ALA A 360 -19.35 -2.01 -22.03
N VAL A 361 -18.39 -2.21 -22.94
CA VAL A 361 -17.17 -2.99 -22.69
C VAL A 361 -16.35 -2.39 -21.55
N ASP A 362 -16.14 -1.08 -21.52
CA ASP A 362 -15.38 -0.43 -20.44
C ASP A 362 -16.02 -0.63 -19.05
N VAL A 363 -17.36 -0.60 -18.98
CA VAL A 363 -18.08 -0.85 -17.72
C VAL A 363 -17.94 -2.32 -17.32
N ALA A 364 -18.10 -3.27 -18.25
CA ALA A 364 -17.93 -4.70 -17.95
C ALA A 364 -16.48 -5.04 -17.55
N LEU A 365 -15.47 -4.47 -18.21
CA LEU A 365 -14.07 -4.60 -17.83
C LEU A 365 -13.80 -4.06 -16.41
N ARG A 366 -14.44 -2.95 -16.05
CA ARG A 366 -14.39 -2.42 -14.68
C ARG A 366 -14.94 -3.40 -13.66
N GLN A 367 -15.99 -4.15 -13.99
CA GLN A 367 -16.53 -5.19 -13.11
C GLN A 367 -15.59 -6.39 -12.97
N ILE A 368 -14.98 -6.86 -14.07
CA ILE A 368 -13.93 -7.90 -14.03
C ILE A 368 -12.80 -7.47 -13.09
N LYS A 369 -12.31 -6.24 -13.27
CA LYS A 369 -11.28 -5.64 -12.41
C LYS A 369 -11.67 -5.60 -10.94
N GLN A 370 -12.90 -5.18 -10.61
CA GLN A 370 -13.40 -5.13 -9.23
C GLN A 370 -13.48 -6.51 -8.58
N ARG A 371 -13.92 -7.53 -9.33
CA ARG A 371 -13.97 -8.92 -8.88
C ARG A 371 -12.58 -9.39 -8.43
N PHE A 372 -11.60 -9.32 -9.33
CA PHE A 372 -10.30 -9.95 -9.11
C PHE A 372 -9.35 -9.13 -8.23
N SER A 373 -9.40 -7.79 -8.30
CA SER A 373 -8.61 -6.92 -7.39
C SER A 373 -8.95 -7.15 -5.91
N ALA A 374 -10.15 -7.68 -5.64
CA ALA A 374 -10.64 -7.91 -4.28
C ALA A 374 -10.29 -9.30 -3.71
N GLY A 375 -9.71 -10.23 -4.47
CA GLY A 375 -9.54 -11.62 -4.02
C GLY A 375 -8.37 -12.39 -4.62
N ALA A 376 -7.87 -11.99 -5.79
CA ALA A 376 -6.86 -12.73 -6.52
C ALA A 376 -5.52 -11.99 -6.69
N ILE A 377 -5.46 -10.73 -6.29
CA ILE A 377 -4.28 -9.87 -6.46
C ILE A 377 -3.94 -9.20 -5.14
N MET A 378 -2.65 -9.17 -4.82
CA MET A 378 -2.08 -8.38 -3.72
C MET A 378 -0.90 -7.57 -4.21
N GLU A 379 -0.61 -6.47 -3.54
CA GLU A 379 0.58 -5.65 -3.81
C GLU A 379 1.60 -5.91 -2.71
N LEU A 380 2.83 -6.18 -3.12
CA LEU A 380 3.99 -6.21 -2.25
C LEU A 380 4.37 -4.78 -1.91
N SER A 381 3.80 -4.28 -0.81
CA SER A 381 3.92 -2.90 -0.35
C SER A 381 5.19 -2.64 0.45
N THR A 382 5.79 -3.70 0.99
CA THR A 382 7.06 -3.68 1.74
C THR A 382 7.85 -4.92 1.36
N CYS A 383 9.11 -4.77 0.96
CA CYS A 383 10.01 -5.89 0.70
C CYS A 383 11.46 -5.43 0.72
N GLY A 384 12.25 -5.94 1.66
CA GLY A 384 13.64 -5.54 1.79
C GLY A 384 14.35 -6.25 2.93
N ALA A 385 15.68 -6.11 2.94
CA ALA A 385 16.50 -6.59 4.04
C ALA A 385 16.44 -5.62 5.22
N VAL A 386 16.65 -6.17 6.40
CA VAL A 386 16.95 -5.44 7.62
C VAL A 386 18.48 -5.41 7.80
N PRO A 387 19.08 -4.29 8.27
CA PRO A 387 20.50 -4.26 8.60
C PRO A 387 20.89 -5.35 9.62
N PRO A 388 22.03 -6.04 9.47
CA PRO A 388 23.06 -5.84 8.45
C PRO A 388 22.89 -6.74 7.19
N TYR A 389 21.80 -7.51 7.07
CA TYR A 389 21.59 -8.46 5.97
C TYR A 389 21.44 -7.82 4.59
N GLY A 390 21.32 -6.50 4.51
CA GLY A 390 21.44 -5.75 3.26
C GLY A 390 22.76 -6.05 2.52
N HIS A 391 23.86 -6.19 3.27
CA HIS A 391 25.17 -6.54 2.71
C HIS A 391 25.19 -7.94 2.06
N LEU A 392 24.35 -8.83 2.59
CA LEU A 392 24.22 -10.24 2.21
C LEU A 392 23.11 -10.49 1.17
N LEU A 393 22.53 -9.45 0.57
CA LEU A 393 21.43 -9.55 -0.39
C LEU A 393 20.13 -10.15 0.20
N GLY A 394 19.85 -9.90 1.49
CA GLY A 394 18.63 -10.36 2.16
C GLY A 394 17.33 -9.90 1.50
N GLY A 395 17.35 -8.76 0.77
CA GLY A 395 16.17 -8.27 0.04
C GLY A 395 15.76 -9.17 -1.13
N LYS A 396 16.73 -9.86 -1.76
CA LYS A 396 16.45 -10.86 -2.80
C LYS A 396 15.84 -12.12 -2.21
N LEU A 397 16.33 -12.56 -1.06
CA LEU A 397 15.74 -13.68 -0.32
C LEU A 397 14.29 -13.35 0.09
N ALA A 398 14.07 -12.18 0.70
CA ALA A 398 12.74 -11.74 1.11
C ALA A 398 11.76 -11.72 -0.08
N LEU A 399 12.20 -11.23 -1.23
CA LEU A 399 11.38 -11.24 -2.44
C LEU A 399 11.13 -12.66 -3.00
N LEU A 400 12.15 -13.54 -3.03
CA LEU A 400 11.99 -14.93 -3.46
C LEU A 400 10.99 -15.68 -2.58
N LEU A 401 11.04 -15.50 -1.26
CA LEU A 401 10.09 -16.11 -0.33
C LEU A 401 8.66 -15.61 -0.57
N MET A 402 8.46 -14.38 -1.08
CA MET A 402 7.11 -13.91 -1.44
C MET A 402 6.51 -14.62 -2.65
N LEU A 403 7.33 -15.33 -3.44
CA LEU A 403 6.89 -16.11 -4.59
C LEU A 403 6.62 -17.58 -4.22
N SER A 404 6.71 -17.94 -2.94
CA SER A 404 6.58 -19.33 -2.50
C SER A 404 5.12 -19.80 -2.42
N PRO A 405 4.87 -21.11 -2.56
CA PRO A 405 3.56 -21.72 -2.29
C PRO A 405 3.02 -21.41 -0.89
N SER A 406 3.89 -21.33 0.13
CA SER A 406 3.52 -21.02 1.51
C SER A 406 2.77 -19.70 1.61
N ILE A 407 3.11 -18.71 0.77
CA ILE A 407 2.43 -17.41 0.72
C ILE A 407 1.01 -17.54 0.15
N ARG A 408 0.81 -18.32 -0.91
CA ARG A 408 -0.52 -18.57 -1.47
C ARG A 408 -1.39 -19.33 -0.47
N ASN A 409 -0.82 -20.33 0.20
CA ASN A 409 -1.51 -21.12 1.23
C ASN A 409 -1.88 -20.26 2.44
N ALA A 410 -0.96 -19.43 2.95
CA ALA A 410 -1.23 -18.52 4.05
C ALA A 410 -2.28 -17.46 3.69
N TYR A 411 -2.25 -16.94 2.45
CA TYR A 411 -3.26 -15.99 1.97
C TYR A 411 -4.65 -16.61 1.99
N ARG A 412 -4.78 -17.83 1.44
CA ARG A 412 -6.04 -18.55 1.43
C ARG A 412 -6.52 -18.85 2.85
N ALA A 413 -5.68 -19.46 3.68
CA ALA A 413 -6.04 -19.80 5.06
C ALA A 413 -6.54 -18.59 5.86
N ARG A 414 -6.02 -17.39 5.58
CA ARG A 414 -6.44 -16.16 6.24
C ARG A 414 -7.76 -15.58 5.73
N TYR A 415 -8.07 -15.73 4.44
CA TYR A 415 -9.17 -14.99 3.79
C TYR A 415 -10.26 -15.88 3.20
N GLU A 416 -10.09 -17.20 3.21
CA GLU A 416 -11.11 -18.15 2.79
C GLU A 416 -12.29 -18.13 3.77
N GLY A 417 -13.51 -18.11 3.25
CA GLY A 417 -14.74 -18.02 4.06
C GLY A 417 -15.01 -16.65 4.71
N GLU A 418 -14.05 -15.72 4.67
CA GLU A 418 -14.20 -14.37 5.19
C GLU A 418 -15.25 -13.58 4.38
N PRO A 419 -16.31 -13.06 5.03
CA PRO A 419 -17.35 -12.33 4.34
C PRO A 419 -16.85 -10.95 3.86
N SER A 420 -17.16 -10.61 2.62
CA SER A 420 -16.85 -9.31 2.05
C SER A 420 -17.90 -8.29 2.46
N LEU A 421 -17.59 -7.43 3.43
CA LEU A 421 -18.51 -6.43 4.01
C LEU A 421 -19.37 -5.70 2.96
N ILE A 422 -18.73 -5.05 1.98
CA ILE A 422 -19.46 -4.29 0.94
C ILE A 422 -20.28 -5.22 0.03
N ALA A 423 -19.74 -6.38 -0.34
CA ALA A 423 -20.47 -7.29 -1.23
C ALA A 423 -21.70 -7.87 -0.53
N SER A 424 -21.59 -8.22 0.76
CA SER A 424 -22.71 -8.68 1.56
C SER A 424 -23.80 -7.61 1.70
N GLN A 425 -23.41 -6.35 1.93
CA GLN A 425 -24.35 -5.20 2.03
C GLN A 425 -24.99 -4.83 0.69
N MET A 426 -24.35 -5.12 -0.44
CA MET A 426 -24.96 -4.97 -1.77
C MET A 426 -25.92 -6.14 -2.10
N ALA A 427 -25.70 -7.31 -1.49
CA ALA A 427 -26.43 -8.54 -1.77
C ALA A 427 -27.57 -8.83 -0.80
N GLY A 428 -27.62 -8.18 0.36
CA GLY A 428 -28.59 -8.51 1.42
C GLY A 428 -28.37 -9.88 2.07
N ARG A 429 -27.22 -10.52 1.80
CA ARG A 429 -26.86 -11.84 2.28
C ARG A 429 -25.35 -11.96 2.43
N ARG A 430 -24.87 -12.92 3.22
CA ARG A 430 -23.43 -13.16 3.36
C ARG A 430 -22.82 -13.53 2.00
N VAL A 431 -21.83 -12.75 1.56
CA VAL A 431 -21.05 -13.01 0.33
C VAL A 431 -19.58 -13.19 0.69
N THR A 432 -19.01 -14.34 0.34
CA THR A 432 -17.57 -14.61 0.43
C THR A 432 -16.94 -14.48 -0.95
N LYS A 433 -15.63 -14.20 -0.99
CA LYS A 433 -14.87 -14.11 -2.24
C LYS A 433 -13.87 -15.26 -2.31
N GLU A 434 -13.60 -15.72 -3.53
CA GLU A 434 -12.56 -16.71 -3.76
C GLU A 434 -11.18 -16.11 -3.38
N ALA A 435 -10.55 -16.69 -2.36
CA ALA A 435 -9.29 -16.21 -1.78
C ALA A 435 -8.08 -16.93 -2.38
N ARG A 436 -7.93 -16.89 -3.71
CA ARG A 436 -6.83 -17.53 -4.44
C ARG A 436 -5.86 -16.50 -5.01
N LEU A 437 -4.70 -16.36 -4.39
CA LEU A 437 -3.67 -15.41 -4.82
C LEU A 437 -3.01 -15.85 -6.14
N ALA A 438 -3.28 -15.11 -7.21
CA ALA A 438 -2.84 -15.41 -8.57
C ALA A 438 -1.75 -14.45 -9.08
N LEU A 439 -1.69 -13.23 -8.54
CA LEU A 439 -0.76 -12.20 -8.97
C LEU A 439 -0.27 -11.36 -7.79
N ILE A 440 1.04 -11.13 -7.73
CA ILE A 440 1.64 -10.14 -6.83
C ILE A 440 2.12 -8.96 -7.68
N GLY A 441 1.57 -7.76 -7.43
CA GLY A 441 2.07 -6.51 -7.97
C GLY A 441 3.12 -5.87 -7.07
N THR A 442 3.98 -5.02 -7.61
CA THR A 442 4.76 -4.07 -6.83
C THR A 442 5.17 -2.86 -7.68
N THR A 443 5.54 -1.76 -7.03
CA THR A 443 6.09 -0.58 -7.69
C THR A 443 7.48 -0.30 -7.16
N SER A 444 8.42 0.08 -8.03
CA SER A 444 9.77 0.44 -7.59
C SER A 444 9.76 1.67 -6.70
N LEU A 445 10.73 1.71 -5.78
CA LEU A 445 10.98 2.91 -4.98
C LEU A 445 11.54 4.06 -5.83
N TYR A 446 12.40 3.73 -6.78
CA TYR A 446 13.12 4.65 -7.67
C TYR A 446 12.64 4.53 -9.13
N PRO A 447 12.76 5.59 -9.95
CA PRO A 447 12.41 5.54 -11.37
C PRO A 447 13.34 4.64 -12.19
N GLU A 448 14.55 4.39 -11.71
CA GLU A 448 15.52 3.49 -12.33
C GLU A 448 15.28 2.02 -11.97
N ARG A 449 15.79 1.13 -12.82
CA ARG A 449 15.68 -0.33 -12.64
C ARG A 449 16.46 -0.80 -11.41
N SER A 450 15.77 -1.48 -10.48
CA SER A 450 16.41 -2.15 -9.35
C SER A 450 16.80 -3.59 -9.70
N SER A 451 18.03 -3.99 -9.38
CA SER A 451 18.47 -5.38 -9.58
C SER A 451 17.68 -6.41 -8.75
N GLN A 452 17.02 -5.98 -7.67
CA GLN A 452 16.14 -6.82 -6.85
C GLN A 452 14.96 -7.35 -7.65
N TYR A 453 14.34 -6.52 -8.49
CA TYR A 453 13.17 -6.92 -9.28
C TYR A 453 13.55 -7.48 -10.65
N ASN A 454 14.55 -6.87 -11.33
CA ASN A 454 14.87 -7.21 -12.72
C ASN A 454 15.61 -8.53 -12.92
N ARG A 455 16.39 -8.98 -11.92
CA ARG A 455 17.23 -10.18 -12.05
C ARG A 455 16.66 -11.39 -11.32
N LEU A 456 15.63 -11.20 -10.51
CA LEU A 456 15.12 -12.26 -9.64
C LEU A 456 14.16 -13.15 -10.41
N ARG A 457 14.48 -14.44 -10.40
CA ARG A 457 13.70 -15.51 -11.01
C ARG A 457 13.75 -16.69 -10.06
N LEU A 458 12.60 -17.32 -9.84
CA LEU A 458 12.48 -18.59 -9.15
C LEU A 458 12.34 -19.67 -10.23
N PRO A 459 13.38 -20.47 -10.50
CA PRO A 459 13.33 -21.50 -11.53
C PRO A 459 12.22 -22.51 -11.29
N SER A 460 11.73 -23.15 -12.36
CA SER A 460 10.80 -24.27 -12.25
C SER A 460 11.38 -25.38 -11.36
N GLY A 461 10.52 -26.01 -10.56
CA GLY A 461 10.84 -27.15 -9.70
C GLY A 461 11.47 -26.80 -8.34
N VAL A 462 12.01 -25.59 -8.14
CA VAL A 462 12.68 -25.22 -6.88
C VAL A 462 11.72 -25.28 -5.69
N ALA A 463 10.51 -24.74 -5.84
CA ALA A 463 9.50 -24.71 -4.78
C ALA A 463 8.26 -25.52 -5.16
N GLY A 464 8.39 -26.52 -6.03
CA GLY A 464 7.23 -27.23 -6.61
C GLY A 464 6.44 -26.43 -7.67
N ASN A 465 6.90 -25.23 -8.01
CA ASN A 465 6.35 -24.43 -9.11
C ASN A 465 6.62 -25.09 -10.46
N ARG A 466 5.58 -25.23 -11.30
CA ARG A 466 5.70 -25.86 -12.63
C ARG A 466 6.47 -25.01 -13.64
N GLU A 467 6.34 -23.70 -13.53
CA GLU A 467 6.96 -22.72 -14.44
C GLU A 467 7.89 -21.79 -13.66
N GLU A 468 8.81 -21.13 -14.36
CA GLU A 468 9.63 -20.05 -13.79
C GLU A 468 8.73 -18.90 -13.31
N VAL A 469 8.88 -18.49 -12.05
CA VAL A 469 8.21 -17.29 -11.52
C VAL A 469 9.20 -16.13 -11.52
N ARG A 470 8.83 -15.02 -12.17
CA ARG A 470 9.66 -13.80 -12.23
C ARG A 470 8.80 -12.55 -12.16
N LEU A 471 9.44 -11.42 -11.82
CA LEU A 471 8.82 -10.12 -11.97
C LEU A 471 8.92 -9.64 -13.42
N ILE A 472 7.80 -9.17 -13.96
CA ILE A 472 7.65 -8.64 -15.31
C ILE A 472 7.44 -7.14 -15.19
N GLU A 473 8.30 -6.34 -15.81
CA GLU A 473 8.09 -4.90 -15.95
C GLU A 473 6.97 -4.66 -16.97
N VAL A 474 5.90 -3.97 -16.56
CA VAL A 474 4.71 -3.73 -17.41
C VAL A 474 4.47 -2.26 -17.72
N GLY A 475 5.29 -1.35 -17.18
CA GLY A 475 5.24 0.07 -17.50
C GLY A 475 5.62 0.96 -16.33
N ARG A 476 5.27 2.25 -16.41
CA ARG A 476 5.55 3.26 -15.39
C ARG A 476 4.29 3.98 -14.94
N THR A 477 4.23 4.33 -13.65
CA THR A 477 3.17 5.18 -13.10
C THR A 477 3.36 6.62 -13.54
N ARG A 478 2.28 7.40 -13.57
CA ARG A 478 2.31 8.85 -13.81
C ARG A 478 2.61 9.67 -12.55
N GLY A 479 3.11 9.07 -11.46
CA GLY A 479 3.51 9.80 -10.24
C GLY A 479 2.36 10.42 -9.42
N HIS A 480 1.30 9.66 -9.10
CA HIS A 480 0.19 10.17 -8.26
C HIS A 480 0.16 9.42 -6.92
N GLY A 481 0.11 10.12 -5.78
CA GLY A 481 0.14 9.50 -4.44
C GLY A 481 -0.14 10.48 -3.30
N SER A 482 -0.35 9.99 -2.07
CA SER A 482 -0.60 10.88 -0.92
C SER A 482 0.54 11.88 -0.76
N SER A 483 0.24 13.18 -0.75
CA SER A 483 1.23 14.24 -0.61
C SER A 483 2.17 13.95 0.57
N ASN A 484 3.47 14.18 0.39
CA ASN A 484 4.48 13.96 1.43
C ASN A 484 4.48 15.16 2.40
N LEU A 485 3.28 15.66 2.71
CA LEU A 485 3.11 16.69 3.72
C LEU A 485 3.46 16.08 5.08
N SER A 486 4.00 16.94 5.93
CA SER A 486 4.29 16.62 7.33
C SER A 486 3.00 16.25 8.06
N ILE A 487 3.14 15.50 9.15
CA ILE A 487 2.00 15.16 10.02
C ILE A 487 1.32 16.44 10.52
N GLU A 488 2.10 17.47 10.84
CA GLU A 488 1.63 18.78 11.28
C GLU A 488 0.75 19.47 10.22
N THR A 489 1.20 19.53 8.97
CA THR A 489 0.42 20.14 7.88
C THR A 489 -0.89 19.38 7.63
N GLU A 490 -0.87 18.05 7.68
CA GLU A 490 -2.09 17.24 7.57
C GLU A 490 -3.10 17.57 8.69
N GLN A 491 -2.65 17.85 9.91
CA GLN A 491 -3.52 18.23 11.04
C GLN A 491 -4.13 19.63 10.86
N TYR A 492 -3.34 20.62 10.41
CA TYR A 492 -3.86 21.97 10.15
C TYR A 492 -4.88 21.99 9.00
N LEU A 493 -4.63 21.24 7.93
CA LEU A 493 -5.60 21.08 6.84
C LEU A 493 -6.89 20.39 7.31
N ALA A 494 -6.78 19.43 8.24
CA ALA A 494 -7.93 18.79 8.85
C ALA A 494 -8.77 19.76 9.71
N ILE A 495 -8.14 20.69 10.43
CA ILE A 495 -8.82 21.75 11.19
C ILE A 495 -9.53 22.70 10.22
N LEU A 496 -8.85 23.21 9.19
CA LEU A 496 -9.43 24.11 8.18
C LEU A 496 -10.61 23.49 7.43
N ALA A 497 -10.54 22.20 7.12
CA ALA A 497 -11.64 21.49 6.47
C ALA A 497 -12.92 21.48 7.33
N ARG A 498 -12.78 21.48 8.66
CA ARG A 498 -13.91 21.50 9.61
C ARG A 498 -14.54 22.88 9.71
N GLU A 499 -13.76 23.97 9.64
CA GLU A 499 -14.29 25.34 9.76
C GLU A 499 -15.15 25.78 8.55
N ARG A 500 -14.97 25.18 7.37
CA ARG A 500 -15.65 25.62 6.14
C ARG A 500 -17.07 25.07 5.96
N LYS A 501 -17.53 24.11 6.78
CA LYS A 501 -18.85 23.48 6.60
C LYS A 501 -19.65 23.43 7.90
N GLU A 502 -20.96 23.63 7.79
CA GLU A 502 -21.95 23.44 8.87
C GLU A 502 -22.04 21.98 9.35
N PHE A 503 -21.48 21.01 8.61
CA PHE A 503 -21.45 19.60 8.99
C PHE A 503 -20.24 18.84 8.39
N VAL A 504 -19.81 17.79 9.09
CA VAL A 504 -18.70 16.93 8.66
C VAL A 504 -19.18 15.99 7.53
N ASN A 505 -18.69 16.23 6.32
CA ASN A 505 -19.02 15.43 5.13
C ASN A 505 -18.19 14.13 5.03
N VAL A 506 -17.26 13.93 5.97
CA VAL A 506 -16.29 12.83 5.99
C VAL A 506 -16.58 11.96 7.21
N ASN A 507 -17.49 11.01 7.05
CA ASN A 507 -17.67 9.96 8.04
C ASN A 507 -16.73 8.79 7.71
N PHE A 508 -16.22 8.12 8.73
CA PHE A 508 -15.34 6.94 8.57
C PHE A 508 -16.11 5.68 8.16
N VAL A 509 -17.30 5.83 7.58
CA VAL A 509 -18.15 4.73 7.12
C VAL A 509 -17.47 4.04 5.94
N PHE A 510 -17.23 2.74 6.10
CA PHE A 510 -16.57 1.93 5.07
C PHE A 510 -17.47 1.80 3.83
N GLY A 511 -16.88 2.00 2.65
CA GLY A 511 -17.58 1.86 1.36
C GLY A 511 -17.89 3.17 0.62
N GLU A 512 -17.54 4.35 1.13
CA GLU A 512 -17.80 5.65 0.48
C GLU A 512 -16.80 6.07 -0.61
N GLY A 513 -15.85 5.20 -0.99
CA GLY A 513 -14.86 5.50 -2.04
C GLY A 513 -13.47 5.83 -1.51
N GLN A 514 -12.84 6.89 -2.03
CA GLN A 514 -11.45 7.26 -1.68
C GLN A 514 -11.26 7.47 -0.16
N SER A 515 -10.03 7.27 0.33
CA SER A 515 -9.77 7.26 1.77
C SER A 515 -10.28 8.55 2.45
N PRO A 516 -10.95 8.46 3.62
CA PRO A 516 -11.44 9.63 4.37
C PRO A 516 -10.37 10.72 4.55
N LYS A 517 -9.13 10.29 4.82
CA LYS A 517 -7.96 11.17 4.90
C LYS A 517 -7.69 11.96 3.61
N MET A 518 -7.73 11.30 2.44
CA MET A 518 -7.52 12.01 1.17
C MET A 518 -8.68 12.96 0.86
N ARG A 519 -9.91 12.61 1.23
CA ARG A 519 -11.07 13.52 1.14
C ARG A 519 -10.83 14.76 2.01
N GLN A 520 -10.45 14.56 3.26
CA GLN A 520 -10.15 15.64 4.21
C GLN A 520 -9.02 16.55 3.73
N LEU A 521 -7.92 15.97 3.20
CA LEU A 521 -6.82 16.76 2.62
C LEU A 521 -7.28 17.59 1.43
N ARG A 522 -8.08 17.02 0.53
CA ARG A 522 -8.65 17.77 -0.61
C ARG A 522 -9.53 18.92 -0.13
N GLU A 523 -10.36 18.69 0.89
CA GLU A 523 -11.22 19.73 1.46
C GLU A 523 -10.40 20.84 2.14
N GLY A 524 -9.36 20.50 2.90
CA GLY A 524 -8.46 21.48 3.53
C GLY A 524 -7.71 22.31 2.50
N LEU A 525 -7.17 21.70 1.44
CA LEU A 525 -6.50 22.41 0.35
C LEU A 525 -7.47 23.33 -0.38
N ALA A 526 -8.70 22.87 -0.64
CA ALA A 526 -9.74 23.69 -1.26
C ALA A 526 -10.16 24.88 -0.35
N ALA A 527 -10.03 24.78 0.97
CA ALA A 527 -10.27 25.89 1.89
C ALA A 527 -9.19 26.99 1.80
N LEU A 528 -8.00 26.63 1.31
CA LEU A 528 -6.92 27.56 0.96
C LEU A 528 -7.01 28.06 -0.50
N GLY A 529 -8.03 27.64 -1.25
CA GLY A 529 -8.14 27.94 -2.68
C GLY A 529 -7.21 27.12 -3.58
N LEU A 530 -6.56 26.09 -3.05
CA LEU A 530 -5.61 25.25 -3.76
C LEU A 530 -6.31 24.03 -4.37
N ASN A 531 -5.99 23.72 -5.62
CA ASN A 531 -6.43 22.49 -6.26
C ASN A 531 -5.53 21.32 -5.83
N ALA A 532 -6.13 20.37 -5.12
CA ALA A 532 -5.43 19.22 -4.61
C ALA A 532 -4.80 18.35 -5.72
N ALA A 533 -5.34 18.34 -6.94
CA ALA A 533 -4.76 17.58 -8.05
C ALA A 533 -3.34 18.04 -8.40
N ASP A 534 -3.04 19.32 -8.18
CA ASP A 534 -1.76 19.93 -8.54
C ASP A 534 -0.69 19.65 -7.48
N LEU A 535 -1.10 19.53 -6.20
CA LEU A 535 -0.19 19.26 -5.06
C LEU A 535 -0.03 17.77 -4.71
N ILE A 536 -0.87 16.88 -5.26
CA ILE A 536 -0.85 15.42 -5.04
C ILE A 536 0.03 14.69 -6.08
N ARG A 537 0.52 15.41 -7.09
CA ARG A 537 1.49 14.88 -8.05
C ARG A 537 2.87 14.77 -7.40
N HIS A 538 3.36 13.55 -7.25
CA HIS A 538 4.74 13.29 -6.87
C HIS A 538 5.55 13.15 -8.15
N ALA A 539 6.53 14.02 -8.34
CA ALA A 539 7.34 14.17 -9.55
C ALA A 539 8.20 12.94 -9.94
N SER A 540 8.02 11.77 -9.32
CA SER A 540 8.80 10.57 -9.63
C SER A 540 7.91 9.44 -10.18
N PRO A 541 7.98 9.14 -11.50
CA PRO A 541 7.38 7.92 -12.03
C PRO A 541 8.00 6.69 -11.37
N ARG A 542 7.21 5.64 -11.14
CA ARG A 542 7.67 4.36 -10.59
C ARG A 542 7.45 3.25 -11.60
N ILE A 543 8.38 2.31 -11.69
CA ILE A 543 8.26 1.13 -12.53
C ILE A 543 7.26 0.18 -11.87
N VAL A 544 6.30 -0.33 -12.65
CA VAL A 544 5.32 -1.32 -12.23
C VAL A 544 5.82 -2.71 -12.60
N TYR A 545 5.90 -3.59 -11.60
CA TYR A 545 6.28 -4.99 -11.79
C TYR A 545 5.14 -5.91 -11.36
N LEU A 546 4.96 -7.01 -12.09
CA LEU A 546 3.97 -8.05 -11.80
C LEU A 546 4.65 -9.42 -11.71
N ALA A 547 4.28 -10.22 -10.73
CA ALA A 547 4.72 -11.61 -10.56
C ALA A 547 3.50 -12.54 -10.69
N PRO A 548 3.27 -13.14 -11.88
CA PRO A 548 2.24 -14.15 -12.08
C PRO A 548 2.60 -15.42 -11.29
N LEU A 549 1.68 -15.90 -10.44
CA LEU A 549 1.92 -17.06 -9.59
C LEU A 549 1.37 -18.37 -10.18
N GLY A 550 1.35 -18.47 -11.50
CA GLY A 550 0.87 -19.65 -12.23
C GLY A 550 0.86 -19.42 -13.74
N SER A 551 0.37 -20.41 -14.49
CA SER A 551 0.22 -20.34 -15.94
C SER A 551 -1.06 -19.61 -16.34
N LYS A 552 -1.08 -18.95 -17.51
CA LYS A 552 -2.28 -18.33 -18.12
C LYS A 552 -3.03 -17.34 -17.21
N ILE A 553 -2.31 -16.65 -16.32
CA ILE A 553 -2.89 -15.75 -15.31
C ILE A 553 -3.72 -14.62 -15.92
N ARG A 554 -3.36 -14.12 -17.12
CA ARG A 554 -4.16 -13.10 -17.82
C ARG A 554 -5.55 -13.61 -18.20
N ARG A 555 -5.66 -14.84 -18.74
CA ARG A 555 -6.95 -15.48 -19.05
C ARG A 555 -7.77 -15.77 -17.79
N ALA A 556 -7.09 -16.22 -16.73
CA ALA A 556 -7.73 -16.50 -15.44
C ALA A 556 -8.30 -15.22 -14.78
N LEU A 557 -7.52 -14.14 -14.77
CA LEU A 557 -7.93 -12.83 -14.25
C LEU A 557 -8.83 -12.03 -15.20
N PHE A 558 -9.10 -12.55 -16.40
CA PHE A 558 -10.20 -12.10 -17.26
C PHE A 558 -11.50 -12.89 -16.99
N GLY A 559 -11.40 -14.04 -16.32
CA GLY A 559 -12.54 -14.91 -16.01
C GLY A 559 -12.85 -15.96 -17.09
N VAL A 560 -11.91 -16.23 -17.99
CA VAL A 560 -12.04 -17.29 -19.03
C VAL A 560 -11.56 -18.64 -18.49
N ASP A 561 -10.38 -18.64 -17.85
CA ASP A 561 -9.80 -19.83 -17.24
C ASP A 561 -10.01 -19.78 -15.71
N PRO A 562 -9.99 -20.92 -14.99
CA PRO A 562 -10.02 -20.90 -13.53
C PRO A 562 -8.77 -20.24 -12.95
N LEU A 563 -8.89 -19.65 -11.75
CA LEU A 563 -7.72 -19.21 -10.98
C LEU A 563 -6.78 -20.40 -10.72
N PRO A 564 -5.46 -20.17 -10.60
CA PRO A 564 -4.50 -21.23 -10.34
C PRO A 564 -4.95 -22.05 -9.13
N GLY A 565 -4.97 -23.37 -9.32
CA GLY A 565 -5.34 -24.32 -8.28
C GLY A 565 -4.34 -24.33 -7.15
N ASP A 566 -4.69 -25.07 -6.11
CA ASP A 566 -3.90 -25.17 -4.90
C ASP A 566 -2.54 -25.83 -5.18
N ASP A 567 -1.51 -25.40 -4.47
CA ASP A 567 -0.20 -26.05 -4.50
C ASP A 567 -0.17 -27.32 -3.64
N LEU A 568 -1.20 -28.17 -3.73
CA LEU A 568 -1.30 -29.41 -2.96
C LEU A 568 -0.16 -30.41 -3.27
N GLY A 569 0.67 -30.13 -4.28
CA GLY A 569 1.92 -30.84 -4.58
C GLY A 569 3.20 -30.04 -4.33
N ALA A 570 3.14 -28.85 -3.74
CA ALA A 570 4.34 -28.15 -3.28
C ALA A 570 4.93 -28.91 -2.09
N PRO A 571 6.26 -29.05 -2.03
CA PRO A 571 6.88 -29.80 -0.95
C PRO A 571 6.83 -28.98 0.35
N ASP A 572 6.72 -29.65 1.49
CA ASP A 572 6.67 -29.00 2.81
C ASP A 572 7.92 -28.17 3.11
N ASP A 573 9.04 -28.47 2.44
CA ASP A 573 10.32 -27.77 2.54
C ASP A 573 10.51 -26.65 1.48
N ALA A 574 9.45 -26.24 0.77
CA ALA A 574 9.54 -25.27 -0.33
C ALA A 574 10.28 -23.97 0.04
N ASP A 575 10.02 -23.40 1.21
CA ASP A 575 10.69 -22.18 1.67
C ASP A 575 12.20 -22.41 1.95
N GLU A 576 12.57 -23.59 2.46
CA GLU A 576 13.99 -23.96 2.66
C GLU A 576 14.70 -24.21 1.33
N ARG A 577 14.02 -24.83 0.34
CA ARG A 577 14.56 -24.97 -1.02
C ARG A 577 14.79 -23.61 -1.69
N ILE A 578 13.90 -22.65 -1.47
CA ILE A 578 14.09 -21.27 -1.91
C ILE A 578 15.29 -20.64 -1.21
N ALA A 579 15.45 -20.86 0.09
CA ALA A 579 16.61 -20.40 0.84
C ALA A 579 17.92 -21.01 0.33
N ASP A 580 17.94 -22.31 0.01
CA ASP A 580 19.09 -23.00 -0.59
C ASP A 580 19.44 -22.46 -1.97
N PHE A 581 18.43 -22.19 -2.80
CA PHE A 581 18.61 -21.54 -4.08
C PHE A 581 19.24 -20.15 -3.89
N TRP A 582 18.76 -19.35 -2.94
CA TRP A 582 19.35 -18.05 -2.63
C TRP A 582 20.79 -18.15 -2.13
N ARG A 583 21.08 -19.09 -1.21
CA ARG A 583 22.42 -19.36 -0.70
C ARG A 583 23.39 -19.66 -1.84
N THR A 584 23.00 -20.57 -2.72
CA THR A 584 23.81 -21.06 -3.84
C THR A 584 24.00 -20.00 -4.92
N ARG A 585 22.92 -19.33 -5.32
CA ARG A 585 22.93 -18.42 -6.47
C ARG A 585 23.48 -17.03 -6.14
N TRP A 586 23.17 -16.53 -4.95
CA TRP A 586 23.40 -15.14 -4.57
C TRP A 586 24.40 -14.99 -3.43
N LEU A 587 24.17 -15.64 -2.28
CA LEU A 587 25.03 -15.46 -1.10
C LEU A 587 26.45 -15.97 -1.37
N ALA A 588 26.59 -17.17 -1.94
CA ALA A 588 27.90 -17.77 -2.23
C ALA A 588 28.78 -16.92 -3.14
N SER A 589 28.20 -16.25 -4.15
CA SER A 589 28.92 -15.32 -5.02
C SER A 589 29.11 -13.95 -4.38
N ARG A 590 28.19 -13.52 -3.50
CA ARG A 590 28.31 -12.25 -2.79
C ARG A 590 29.54 -12.19 -1.88
N LEU A 591 29.96 -13.32 -1.32
CA LEU A 591 31.16 -13.43 -0.51
C LEU A 591 32.48 -13.20 -1.28
N GLU A 592 32.46 -13.17 -2.61
CA GLU A 592 33.62 -12.85 -3.45
C GLU A 592 33.85 -11.34 -3.57
N SER A 593 32.89 -10.52 -3.14
CA SER A 593 32.99 -9.06 -3.14
C SER A 593 34.00 -8.62 -2.08
N VAL A 594 35.01 -7.86 -2.50
CA VAL A 594 36.20 -7.46 -1.72
C VAL A 594 35.86 -6.82 -0.36
N ASP A 595 34.69 -6.20 -0.23
CA ASP A 595 34.29 -5.36 0.90
C ASP A 595 33.12 -5.91 1.73
N VAL A 596 32.52 -7.05 1.38
CA VAL A 596 31.26 -7.48 2.03
C VAL A 596 31.48 -7.90 3.47
N ILE A 597 32.55 -8.64 3.75
CA ILE A 597 32.88 -9.08 5.11
C ILE A 597 33.23 -7.89 6.01
N GLU A 598 33.99 -6.92 5.49
CA GLU A 598 34.40 -5.74 6.27
C GLU A 598 33.25 -4.77 6.52
N ARG A 599 32.37 -4.53 5.53
CA ARG A 599 31.13 -3.76 5.74
C ARG A 599 30.20 -4.41 6.75
N LEU A 600 30.12 -5.74 6.73
CA LEU A 600 29.34 -6.50 7.69
C LEU A 600 29.96 -6.36 9.09
N ALA A 601 31.28 -6.51 9.23
CA ALA A 601 31.99 -6.34 10.50
C ALA A 601 31.82 -4.93 11.10
N GLY A 602 31.72 -3.89 10.25
CA GLY A 602 31.45 -2.52 10.67
C GLY A 602 30.01 -2.25 11.14
N SER A 603 29.06 -3.16 10.91
CA SER A 603 27.65 -2.98 11.26
C SER A 603 27.34 -3.59 12.63
N ARG A 604 27.80 -2.96 13.72
CA ARG A 604 27.61 -3.48 15.09
C ARG A 604 26.16 -3.31 15.52
N ARG A 605 25.64 -4.25 16.31
CA ARG A 605 24.24 -4.27 16.77
C ARG A 605 23.76 -2.94 17.34
N LEU A 606 24.55 -2.32 18.21
CA LEU A 606 24.18 -1.07 18.91
C LEU A 606 24.18 0.15 18.00
N ASP A 607 24.94 0.11 16.91
CA ASP A 607 25.00 1.19 15.91
C ASP A 607 23.80 1.13 14.95
N LEU A 608 23.06 0.01 14.96
CA LEU A 608 21.88 -0.22 14.12
C LEU A 608 20.55 0.09 14.84
N LEU A 609 20.60 0.59 16.08
CA LEU A 609 19.41 1.01 16.82
C LEU A 609 18.80 2.26 16.19
N VAL A 610 17.48 2.29 16.07
CA VAL A 610 16.75 3.41 15.46
C VAL A 610 16.89 4.68 16.30
N SER A 611 17.03 4.57 17.63
CA SER A 611 17.29 5.73 18.50
C SER A 611 18.56 6.50 18.13
N ARG A 612 19.54 5.87 17.47
CA ARG A 612 20.76 6.53 16.97
C ARG A 612 20.51 7.42 15.76
N ASP A 613 19.47 7.12 15.00
CA ASP A 613 19.04 7.88 13.82
C ASP A 613 18.01 8.97 14.16
N ALA A 614 17.42 8.95 15.36
CA ALA A 614 16.51 9.99 15.78
C ALA A 614 17.31 11.31 15.87
N PRO A 615 16.87 12.41 15.23
CA PRO A 615 17.50 13.70 15.43
C PRO A 615 17.48 13.95 16.93
N GLY A 616 18.67 14.10 17.53
CA GLY A 616 18.78 14.28 18.96
C GLY A 616 17.83 15.37 19.40
N GLU A 617 16.98 15.07 20.38
CA GLU A 617 16.60 16.13 21.30
C GLU A 617 17.93 16.74 21.78
N SER A 618 18.08 18.06 21.66
CA SER A 618 18.96 18.76 22.60
C SER A 618 18.72 18.12 23.96
N PRO A 619 19.76 17.68 24.69
CA PRO A 619 19.57 16.92 25.91
C PRO A 619 18.54 17.66 26.77
N PRO A 620 17.58 16.96 27.39
CA PRO A 620 16.70 17.62 28.35
C PRO A 620 17.61 18.40 29.27
N ILE A 621 17.38 19.71 29.37
CA ILE A 621 18.04 20.55 30.36
C ILE A 621 17.98 19.75 31.64
N GLN A 622 19.15 19.39 32.17
CA GLN A 622 19.28 18.73 33.46
C GLN A 622 18.54 19.61 34.46
N LEU A 623 17.30 19.27 34.79
CA LEU A 623 16.71 19.64 36.07
C LEU A 623 17.33 18.67 37.07
N GLY A 624 18.54 19.01 37.48
CA GLY A 624 19.31 18.28 38.47
C GLY A 624 19.98 19.24 39.43
N LEU A 625 19.47 19.23 40.66
CA LEU A 625 20.14 19.58 41.91
C LEU A 625 20.56 21.05 42.09
N PHE A 626 19.65 21.88 42.60
CA PHE A 626 19.90 22.73 43.78
C PHE A 626 18.56 23.01 44.46
N ASP A 627 18.07 21.99 45.18
CA ASP A 627 17.37 22.28 46.43
C ASP A 627 18.43 22.38 47.53
N SER A 628 18.20 23.32 48.45
CA SER A 628 19.01 23.70 49.60
C SER A 628 20.22 24.64 49.35
N ILE A 629 20.02 25.92 49.66
CA ILE A 629 20.68 26.60 50.80
C ILE A 629 20.01 27.97 51.05
N ALA A 630 19.64 28.19 52.32
CA ALA A 630 19.47 29.46 53.03
C ALA A 630 18.28 30.39 52.69
N THR A 631 17.27 30.29 53.55
CA THR A 631 16.68 31.44 54.27
C THR A 631 17.68 32.58 54.49
N VAL A 632 17.36 33.82 54.07
CA VAL A 632 17.59 35.06 54.84
C VAL A 632 16.63 36.16 54.36
N ARG A 633 15.76 36.58 55.29
CA ARG A 633 14.92 37.79 55.41
C ARG A 633 13.81 38.04 54.39
#